data_AF-A0A0C2SQ86-F1
#
_entry.id   AF-A0A0C2SQ86-F1
#
_cell.length_a   1.000
_cell.length_b   1.000
_cell.length_c   1.000
_cell.angle_alpha   90.00
_cell.angle_beta   90.00
_cell.angle_gamma   90.00
#
_symmetry.space_group_name_H-M   'P 1'
#
loop_
_entity.id
_entity.type
_entity.pdbx_description
1 polymer ?
#
loop_
_entity_poly.entity_id
_entity_poly.type
_entity_poly.pdbx_seq_one_letter_code
_entity_poly.pdbx_strand_id
1 'polypeptide(L)'
;MPCSPSDLLPIEIVQKIFISCLPAENNRTFLPSKNDDYVVQLVISQVSSIWRSIALDTLQLWDNFILSLAVDNDWQQAESALRLASVWLHRAGSLPITLKV
;
A
#
# COMPACT_ATOMS: atom_id res chain seq x y z
N MET A 1 -12.91 -21.45 11.19
CA MET A 1 -14.29 -21.21 10.70
C MET A 1 -14.31 -19.84 10.02
N PRO A 2 -14.91 -19.68 8.83
CA PRO A 2 -15.09 -18.35 8.26
C PRO A 2 -15.98 -17.53 9.20
N CYS A 3 -15.52 -16.35 9.60
CA CYS A 3 -16.17 -15.50 10.59
C CYS A 3 -16.97 -14.37 9.95
N SER A 4 -16.88 -14.19 8.62
CA SER A 4 -17.65 -13.20 7.87
C SER A 4 -17.99 -13.68 6.45
N PRO A 5 -19.02 -13.11 5.79
CA PRO A 5 -19.33 -13.40 4.39
C PRO A 5 -18.17 -13.13 3.43
N SER A 6 -17.27 -12.21 3.80
CA SER A 6 -16.09 -11.89 2.99
C SER A 6 -15.06 -13.03 2.94
N ASP A 7 -15.08 -13.94 3.92
CA ASP A 7 -14.19 -15.11 3.98
C ASP A 7 -14.62 -16.24 3.03
N LEU A 8 -15.78 -16.11 2.38
CA LEU A 8 -16.30 -17.06 1.39
C LEU A 8 -15.83 -16.74 -0.04
N LEU A 9 -15.25 -15.55 -0.25
CA LEU A 9 -14.75 -15.15 -1.56
C LEU A 9 -13.42 -15.88 -1.84
N PRO A 10 -13.21 -16.39 -3.06
CA PRO A 10 -11.89 -16.84 -3.49
C PRO A 10 -10.87 -15.72 -3.33
N ILE A 11 -9.64 -16.07 -2.95
CA ILE A 11 -8.58 -15.09 -2.69
C ILE A 11 -8.36 -14.17 -3.88
N GLU A 12 -8.45 -14.69 -5.10
CA GLU A 12 -8.27 -13.95 -6.36
C GLU A 12 -9.32 -12.83 -6.51
N ILE A 13 -10.54 -13.07 -6.03
CA ILE A 13 -11.62 -12.07 -6.06
C ILE A 13 -11.35 -10.97 -5.03
N VAL A 14 -10.88 -11.33 -3.84
CA VAL A 14 -10.49 -10.35 -2.81
C VAL A 14 -9.33 -9.49 -3.28
N GLN A 15 -8.30 -10.10 -3.88
CA GLN A 15 -7.17 -9.39 -4.49
C GLN A 15 -7.63 -8.41 -5.57
N LYS A 16 -8.53 -8.85 -6.46
CA LYS A 16 -9.11 -7.99 -7.50
C LYS A 16 -9.88 -6.80 -6.92
N ILE A 17 -10.63 -7.01 -5.84
CA ILE A 17 -11.31 -5.93 -5.11
C ILE A 17 -10.27 -4.94 -4.58
N PHE A 18 -9.21 -5.41 -3.93
CA PHE A 18 -8.17 -4.54 -3.35
C PHE A 18 -7.49 -3.69 -4.41
N ILE A 19 -7.10 -4.28 -5.54
CA ILE A 19 -6.48 -3.56 -6.66
C ILE A 19 -7.47 -2.52 -7.23
N SER A 20 -8.76 -2.85 -7.30
CA SER A 20 -9.79 -1.91 -7.78
C SER A 20 -10.07 -0.76 -6.80
N CYS A 21 -9.69 -0.91 -5.53
CA CYS A 21 -9.75 0.17 -4.55
C CYS A 21 -8.55 1.12 -4.64
N LEU A 22 -7.48 0.76 -5.35
CA LEU A 22 -6.38 1.67 -5.58
C LEU A 22 -6.86 2.87 -6.39
N PRO A 23 -6.32 4.07 -6.12
CA PRO A 23 -6.68 5.21 -6.93
C PRO A 23 -6.23 5.00 -8.39
N ALA A 24 -7.00 5.52 -9.35
CA ALA A 24 -6.67 5.43 -10.78
C ALA A 24 -5.27 5.99 -11.09
N GLU A 25 -4.69 5.63 -12.24
CA GLU A 25 -3.26 5.73 -12.64
C GLU A 25 -2.51 7.05 -12.31
N ASN A 26 -3.22 8.15 -12.05
CA ASN A 26 -2.67 9.44 -11.67
C ASN A 26 -2.55 9.69 -10.16
N ASN A 27 -3.22 8.89 -9.31
CA ASN A 27 -3.26 9.04 -7.86
C ASN A 27 -2.42 7.95 -7.17
N ARG A 28 -1.09 8.05 -7.30
CA ARG A 28 -0.18 7.16 -6.58
C ARG A 28 -0.25 7.41 -5.07
N THR A 29 0.07 6.41 -4.26
CA THR A 29 0.21 6.62 -2.82
C THR A 29 1.43 7.49 -2.53
N PHE A 30 1.27 8.59 -1.80
CA PHE A 30 2.39 9.41 -1.35
C PHE A 30 2.99 8.85 -0.06
N LEU A 31 4.32 8.82 0.02
CA LEU A 31 5.09 8.47 1.21
C LEU A 31 5.96 9.67 1.62
N PRO A 32 5.76 10.25 2.83
CA PRO A 32 4.67 9.99 3.76
C PRO A 32 3.31 10.45 3.18
N SER A 33 2.20 9.90 3.69
CA SER A 33 0.86 10.31 3.27
C SER A 33 0.67 11.81 3.53
N LYS A 34 0.09 12.53 2.56
CA LYS A 34 -0.26 13.94 2.74
C LYS A 34 -1.54 14.03 3.57
N ASN A 35 -1.70 15.13 4.33
CA ASN A 35 -2.77 15.35 5.30
C ASN A 35 -4.13 14.75 4.88
N ASP A 36 -4.69 13.89 5.75
CA ASP A 36 -5.98 13.19 5.65
C ASP A 36 -6.18 12.18 4.50
N ASP A 37 -5.16 11.89 3.69
CA ASP A 37 -5.27 10.82 2.69
C ASP A 37 -5.18 9.43 3.33
N TYR A 38 -6.25 8.64 3.17
CA TYR A 38 -6.29 7.24 3.55
C TYR A 38 -5.41 6.41 2.62
N VAL A 39 -4.40 5.75 3.19
CA VAL A 39 -3.60 4.76 2.46
C VAL A 39 -4.42 3.48 2.32
N VAL A 40 -4.97 3.23 1.12
CA VAL A 40 -5.85 2.09 0.81
C VAL A 40 -5.30 0.78 1.35
N GLN A 41 -4.02 0.52 1.12
CA GLN A 41 -3.31 -0.68 1.56
C GLN A 41 -3.35 -0.85 3.08
N LEU A 42 -3.22 0.24 3.84
CA LEU A 42 -3.28 0.21 5.30
C LEU A 42 -4.72 0.00 5.76
N VAL A 43 -5.69 0.70 5.17
CA VAL A 43 -7.12 0.58 5.51
C VAL A 43 -7.62 -0.85 5.31
N ILE A 44 -7.40 -1.44 4.13
CA ILE A 44 -7.85 -2.82 3.85
C ILE A 44 -7.16 -3.83 4.76
N SER A 45 -5.89 -3.60 5.13
CA SER A 45 -5.15 -4.48 6.05
C SER A 45 -5.64 -4.42 7.50
N GLN A 46 -6.51 -3.47 7.84
CA GLN A 46 -7.07 -3.32 9.19
C GLN A 46 -8.46 -3.94 9.36
N VAL A 47 -9.08 -4.45 8.28
CA VAL A 47 -10.43 -5.03 8.32
C VAL A 47 -10.48 -6.36 9.07
N SER A 48 -9.60 -7.30 8.72
CA SER A 48 -9.50 -8.62 9.38
C SER A 48 -8.08 -9.18 9.25
N SER A 49 -7.74 -10.22 10.01
CA SER A 49 -6.46 -10.91 9.88
C SER A 49 -6.29 -11.57 8.50
N ILE A 50 -7.38 -12.07 7.91
CA ILE A 50 -7.39 -12.67 6.58
C ILE A 50 -7.10 -11.59 5.53
N TRP A 51 -7.81 -10.46 5.57
CA TRP A 51 -7.59 -9.34 4.64
C TRP A 51 -6.17 -8.78 4.77
N ARG A 52 -5.63 -8.72 5.99
CA ARG A 52 -4.24 -8.34 6.21
C ARG A 52 -3.26 -9.27 5.50
N SER A 53 -3.42 -10.59 5.64
CA SER A 53 -2.54 -11.55 4.95
C SER A 53 -2.62 -11.34 3.44
N ILE A 54 -3.84 -11.31 2.89
CA ILE A 54 -4.05 -11.14 1.45
C ILE A 54 -3.45 -9.82 0.94
N ALA A 55 -3.64 -8.72 1.66
CA ALA A 55 -3.12 -7.41 1.27
C ALA A 55 -1.58 -7.37 1.29
N LEU A 56 -0.95 -8.02 2.28
CA LEU A 56 0.51 -8.11 2.35
C LEU A 56 1.10 -8.99 1.24
N ASP A 57 0.39 -10.05 0.83
CA ASP A 57 0.81 -11.00 -0.21
C ASP A 57 0.49 -10.51 -1.64
N THR A 58 -0.31 -9.45 -1.79
CA THR A 58 -0.70 -8.90 -3.10
C THR A 58 0.27 -7.82 -3.54
N LEU A 59 1.31 -8.23 -4.28
CA LEU A 59 2.42 -7.37 -4.70
C LEU A 59 1.97 -6.08 -5.44
N GLN A 60 0.93 -6.16 -6.26
CA GLN A 60 0.40 -5.03 -7.05
C GLN A 60 -0.20 -3.90 -6.19
N LEU A 61 -0.40 -4.12 -4.89
CA LEU A 61 -0.80 -3.05 -3.98
C LEU A 61 0.37 -2.14 -3.62
N TRP A 62 1.61 -2.58 -3.82
CA TRP A 62 2.81 -1.94 -3.29
C TRP A 62 3.74 -1.39 -4.39
N ASP A 63 3.45 -1.64 -5.66
CA ASP A 63 4.34 -1.31 -6.80
C ASP A 63 4.20 0.13 -7.32
N ASN A 64 3.20 0.89 -6.84
CA ASN A 64 2.88 2.22 -7.35
C ASN A 64 2.75 3.29 -6.25
N PHE A 65 3.88 3.92 -5.89
CA PHE A 65 3.94 4.99 -4.89
C PHE A 65 4.88 6.13 -5.29
N ILE A 66 4.75 7.29 -4.65
CA ILE A 66 5.60 8.48 -4.80
C ILE A 66 6.30 8.73 -3.49
N LEU A 67 7.62 8.90 -3.52
CA LEU A 67 8.40 9.27 -2.34
C LEU A 67 8.55 10.80 -2.31
N SER A 68 7.89 11.44 -1.35
CA SER A 68 8.00 12.88 -1.12
C SER A 68 9.09 13.13 -0.08
N LEU A 69 10.30 13.46 -0.54
CA LEU A 69 11.37 13.91 0.33
C LEU A 69 11.23 15.42 0.52
N ALA A 70 10.88 15.87 1.73
CA ALA A 70 10.82 17.29 2.03
C ALA A 70 12.19 17.93 1.81
N VAL A 71 12.20 19.07 1.11
CA VAL A 71 13.42 19.83 0.79
C VAL A 71 13.90 20.63 2.01
N ASP A 72 13.03 20.84 3.01
CA ASP A 72 13.24 21.75 4.11
C ASP A 72 14.03 21.12 5.27
N ASN A 73 15.27 20.66 5.05
CA ASN A 73 16.26 20.22 6.06
C ASN A 73 15.77 19.29 7.21
N ASP A 74 14.56 18.74 7.14
CA ASP A 74 14.00 17.82 8.13
C ASP A 74 14.44 16.39 7.78
N TRP A 75 15.68 16.11 8.15
CA TRP A 75 16.31 14.80 7.98
C TRP A 75 15.53 13.67 8.66
N GLN A 76 14.82 13.97 9.75
CA GLN A 76 14.03 12.97 10.46
C GLN A 76 12.81 12.56 9.64
N GLN A 77 12.13 13.52 9.00
CA GLN A 77 11.04 13.22 8.09
C GLN A 77 11.53 12.41 6.87
N ALA A 78 12.65 12.80 6.27
CA ALA A 78 13.25 12.08 5.15
C ALA A 78 13.64 10.64 5.52
N GLU A 79 14.25 10.42 6.69
CA GLU A 79 14.58 9.07 7.16
C GLU A 79 13.33 8.22 7.35
N SER A 80 12.26 8.78 7.94
CA SER A 80 10.99 8.06 8.13
C SER A 80 10.34 7.67 6.79
N ALA A 81 10.40 8.56 5.80
CA ALA A 81 9.90 8.31 4.45
C ALA A 81 10.69 7.19 3.76
N LEU A 82 12.01 7.19 3.88
CA LEU A 82 12.89 6.14 3.34
C LEU A 82 12.65 4.79 4.01
N ARG A 83 12.45 4.75 5.34
CA ARG A 83 12.10 3.53 6.06
C ARG A 83 10.74 2.98 5.62
N LEU A 84 9.77 3.86 5.36
CA LEU A 84 8.48 3.42 4.84
C LEU A 84 8.61 2.91 3.40
N ALA A 85 9.36 3.63 2.55
CA ALA A 85 9.63 3.21 1.18
C ALA A 85 10.30 1.83 1.15
N SER A 86 11.27 1.53 2.02
CA SER A 86 11.92 0.22 2.04
C SER A 86 10.94 -0.93 2.35
N VAL A 87 9.97 -0.70 3.25
CA VAL A 87 8.89 -1.66 3.52
C VAL A 87 8.01 -1.86 2.29
N TRP A 88 7.67 -0.80 1.56
CA TRP A 88 6.87 -0.87 0.33
C TRP A 88 7.62 -1.59 -0.79
N LEU A 89 8.88 -1.25 -1.02
CA LEU A 89 9.75 -1.92 -1.99
C LEU A 89 9.87 -3.41 -1.69
N HIS A 90 10.06 -3.79 -0.43
CA HIS A 90 10.13 -5.19 -0.03
C HIS A 90 8.83 -5.94 -0.34
N ARG A 91 7.67 -5.29 -0.15
CA ARG A 91 6.35 -5.89 -0.42
C ARG A 91 5.98 -5.92 -1.90
N ALA A 92 6.47 -4.99 -2.71
CA ALA A 92 6.28 -5.03 -4.17
C ALA A 92 7.03 -6.22 -4.82
N GLY A 93 8.02 -6.79 -4.12
CA GLY A 93 8.77 -7.95 -4.59
C GLY A 93 9.57 -7.62 -5.84
N SER A 94 9.33 -8.38 -6.92
CA SER A 94 10.01 -8.22 -8.22
C SER A 94 9.22 -7.39 -9.24
N LEU A 95 8.09 -6.78 -8.85
CA LEU A 95 7.32 -5.96 -9.78
C LEU A 95 8.07 -4.69 -10.19
N PRO A 96 7.88 -4.17 -11.41
CA PRO A 96 8.43 -2.89 -11.82
C PRO A 96 7.88 -1.76 -10.94
N ILE A 97 8.77 -1.04 -10.26
CA ILE A 97 8.37 0.03 -9.34
C ILE A 97 8.57 1.37 -10.04
N THR A 98 7.53 2.19 -10.08
CA THR A 98 7.65 3.55 -10.59
C THR A 98 7.99 4.50 -9.44
N LEU A 99 9.29 4.75 -9.24
CA LEU A 99 9.73 5.74 -8.26
C LEU A 99 9.69 7.14 -8.90
N LYS A 100 8.86 8.03 -8.32
CA LYS A 100 8.97 9.47 -8.54
C LYS A 100 9.47 10.12 -7.25
N VAL A 101 10.50 10.95 -7.39
CA VAL A 101 11.13 11.75 -6.33
C VAL A 101 10.78 13.21 -6.59
#